data_AF-A0AAJ2LSI4-F1
#
_entry.id   AF-A0AAJ2LSI4-F1
#
_cell.length_a   1.000
_cell.length_b   1.000
_cell.length_c   1.000
_cell.angle_alpha   90.00
_cell.angle_beta   90.00
_cell.angle_gamma   90.00
#
_symmetry.space_group_name_H-M   'P 1'
#
loop_
_entity.id
_entity.type
_entity.pdbx_description
1 polymer ?
#
loop_
_entity_poly.entity_id
_entity_poly.type
_entity_poly.pdbx_seq_one_letter_code
_entity_poly.pdbx_strand_id
1 'polypeptide(L)' 'QVTFYSFNQQEYLNLIQSWLTRFGWSADDIAQQERLALQWATQKGNRSGRVAMQFAKHVAGQRLLQQAQG' A
#
# COMPACT_ATOMS: atom_id res chain seq x y z
N GLN A 1 26.65 12.38 -7.07
CA GLN A 1 25.26 12.19 -7.56
C GLN A 1 24.58 11.21 -6.61
N VAL A 2 23.53 11.65 -5.90
CA VAL A 2 22.67 10.71 -5.18
C VAL A 2 21.71 10.13 -6.20
N THR A 3 21.87 8.87 -6.56
CA THR A 3 20.95 8.17 -7.44
C THR A 3 19.62 8.04 -6.70
N PHE A 4 18.60 8.79 -7.12
CA PHE A 4 17.26 8.62 -6.60
C PHE A 4 16.73 7.26 -7.07
N TYR A 5 16.52 6.33 -6.12
CA TYR A 5 15.88 5.06 -6.41
C TYR A 5 14.38 5.32 -6.64
N SER A 6 14.00 5.33 -7.90
CA SER A 6 12.59 5.39 -8.33
C SER A 6 12.00 3.98 -8.23
N PHE A 7 10.97 3.81 -7.40
CA PHE A 7 10.23 2.57 -7.34
C PHE A 7 9.48 2.36 -8.66
N ASN A 8 9.69 1.21 -9.30
CA ASN A 8 8.77 0.74 -10.33
C ASN A 8 7.44 0.27 -9.69
N GLN A 9 6.44 -0.03 -10.53
CA GLN A 9 5.13 -0.47 -10.05
C GLN A 9 5.21 -1.74 -9.20
N GLN A 10 5.98 -2.74 -9.64
CA GLN A 10 6.10 -4.02 -8.95
C GLN A 10 6.78 -3.86 -7.60
N GLU A 11 7.86 -3.08 -7.52
CA GLU A 11 8.55 -2.77 -6.25
C GLU A 11 7.61 -2.07 -5.26
N TYR A 12 6.78 -1.15 -5.76
CA TYR A 12 5.80 -0.44 -4.95
C TYR A 12 4.72 -1.39 -4.41
N LEU A 13 4.16 -2.26 -5.26
CA LEU A 13 3.14 -3.23 -4.87
C LEU A 13 3.69 -4.31 -3.93
N ASN A 14 4.90 -4.82 -4.18
CA ASN A 14 5.56 -5.79 -3.30
C ASN A 14 5.79 -5.23 -1.89
N LEU A 15 6.14 -3.95 -1.80
CA LEU A 15 6.31 -3.30 -0.50
C LEU A 15 4.98 -3.14 0.24
N ILE A 16 3.91 -2.78 -0.46
CA ILE A 16 2.55 -2.73 0.12
C ILE A 16 2.12 -4.11 0.60
N GLN A 17 2.29 -5.14 -0.23
CA GLN A 17 2.00 -6.53 0.14
C GLN A 17 2.74 -6.90 1.42
N SER A 18 4.05 -6.63 1.49
CA SER A 18 4.86 -6.92 2.68
C SER A 18 4.33 -6.25 3.95
N TRP A 19 3.85 -5.00 3.86
CA TRP A 19 3.25 -4.30 5.01
C TRP A 19 1.87 -4.85 5.38
N LEU A 20 1.00 -5.09 4.41
CA LEU A 20 -0.35 -5.59 4.66
C LEU A 20 -0.34 -7.02 5.20
N THR A 21 0.57 -7.88 4.73
CA THR A 21 0.80 -9.21 5.31
C THR A 21 1.21 -9.09 6.78
N ARG A 22 2.08 -8.14 7.15
CA ARG A 22 2.43 -7.88 8.56
C ARG A 22 1.25 -7.37 9.39
N PHE A 23 0.27 -6.73 8.77
CA PHE A 23 -0.98 -6.33 9.41
C PHE A 23 -2.05 -7.44 9.42
N GLY A 24 -1.71 -8.66 9.00
CA GLY A 24 -2.60 -9.81 9.05
C GLY A 24 -3.61 -9.89 7.91
N TRP A 25 -3.38 -9.17 6.80
CA TRP A 25 -4.24 -9.28 5.61
C TRP A 25 -3.94 -10.57 4.85
N SER A 26 -4.98 -11.19 4.28
CA SER A 26 -4.85 -12.33 3.38
C SER A 26 -4.31 -11.89 2.01
N ALA A 27 -3.74 -12.82 1.25
CA ALA A 27 -3.25 -12.54 -0.11
C ALA A 27 -4.38 -12.05 -1.03
N ASP A 28 -5.57 -12.65 -0.93
CA ASP A 28 -6.76 -12.24 -1.67
C ASP A 28 -7.19 -10.81 -1.31
N ASP A 29 -7.26 -10.47 -0.02
CA ASP A 29 -7.62 -9.11 0.42
C ASP A 29 -6.61 -8.07 -0.11
N ILE A 30 -5.32 -8.42 -0.11
CA ILE A 30 -4.24 -7.56 -0.63
C ILE A 30 -4.38 -7.35 -2.12
N ALA A 31 -4.67 -8.42 -2.88
CA ALA A 31 -4.84 -8.33 -4.34
C ALA A 31 -5.98 -7.36 -4.71
N GLN A 32 -7.05 -7.32 -3.92
CA GLN A 32 -8.16 -6.36 -4.10
C GLN A 32 -7.74 -4.89 -3.87
N GLN A 33 -6.64 -4.65 -3.13
CA GLN A 33 -6.13 -3.29 -2.88
C GLN A 33 -5.18 -2.78 -3.98
N GLU A 34 -4.76 -3.62 -4.94
CA GLU A 34 -3.75 -3.25 -5.93
C GLU A 34 -4.16 -2.00 -6.73
N ARG A 35 -5.37 -1.97 -7.28
CA ARG A 35 -5.86 -0.84 -8.07
C ARG A 35 -5.88 0.45 -7.25
N LEU A 36 -6.34 0.38 -6.01
CA LEU A 36 -6.39 1.53 -5.10
C LEU A 36 -4.98 2.01 -4.73
N ALA A 37 -4.04 1.09 -4.52
CA ALA A 37 -2.64 1.41 -4.27
C ALA A 37 -2.02 2.19 -5.42
N LEU A 38 -2.27 1.79 -6.67
CA LEU A 38 -1.76 2.48 -7.85
C LEU A 38 -2.37 3.87 -8.01
N GLN A 39 -3.69 4.00 -7.81
CA GLN A 39 -4.37 5.30 -7.81
C GLN A 39 -3.85 6.22 -6.70
N TRP A 40 -3.56 5.67 -5.52
CA TRP A 40 -2.97 6.42 -4.41
C TRP A 40 -1.59 6.99 -4.78
N ALA A 41 -0.71 6.18 -5.38
CA ALA A 41 0.60 6.65 -5.84
C ALA A 41 0.50 7.75 -6.89
N THR A 42 -0.43 7.61 -7.85
CA THR A 42 -0.70 8.63 -8.87
C THR A 42 -1.12 9.94 -8.24
N GLN A 43 -2.03 9.92 -7.26
CA GLN A 43 -2.47 11.12 -6.53
C GLN A 43 -1.35 11.78 -5.72
N LYS A 44 -0.39 10.99 -5.21
CA LYS A 44 0.79 11.50 -4.50
C LYS A 44 1.92 11.96 -5.43
N GLY A 45 1.78 11.75 -6.74
CA GLY A 45 2.77 12.13 -7.76
C GLY A 45 4.05 11.30 -7.75
N ASN A 46 4.15 10.25 -6.93
CA ASN A 46 5.30 9.34 -6.94
C ASN A 46 4.96 7.95 -6.41
N ARG A 47 5.83 6.99 -6.77
CA ARG A 47 5.96 5.69 -6.09
C ARG A 47 7.21 5.75 -5.23
N SER A 48 7.05 5.52 -3.93
CA SER A 48 8.15 5.49 -2.98
C SER A 48 7.79 4.64 -1.77
N GLY A 49 8.80 4.19 -1.01
CA GLY A 49 8.55 3.42 0.20
C GLY A 49 7.72 4.16 1.25
N ARG A 50 7.84 5.49 1.31
CA ARG A 50 7.02 6.33 2.21
C ARG A 50 5.55 6.31 1.80
N VAL A 51 5.26 6.49 0.50
CA VAL A 51 3.89 6.45 -0.03
C VAL A 51 3.27 5.05 0.13
N ALA A 52 4.04 3.99 -0.10
CA ALA A 52 3.60 2.61 0.13
C ALA A 52 3.18 2.37 1.59
N MET A 53 4.00 2.80 2.56
CA MET A 53 3.69 2.67 3.98
C MET A 53 2.46 3.50 4.39
N GLN A 54 2.30 4.71 3.82
CA GLN A 54 1.12 5.55 4.06
C GLN A 54 -0.16 4.85 3.58
N PHE A 55 -0.14 4.30 2.37
CA PHE A 55 -1.26 3.54 1.83
C PHE A 55 -1.59 2.33 2.70
N ALA A 56 -0.59 1.51 3.06
CA ALA A 56 -0.80 0.31 3.86
C ALA A 56 -1.43 0.62 5.23
N LYS A 57 -0.97 1.68 5.91
CA LYS A 57 -1.57 2.14 7.17
C LYS A 57 -3.00 2.65 6.99
N HIS A 58 -3.26 3.38 5.91
CA HIS A 58 -4.58 3.92 5.61
C HIS A 58 -5.62 2.80 5.45
N VAL A 59 -5.36 1.83 4.58
CA VAL A 59 -6.33 0.75 4.31
C VAL A 59 -6.46 -0.19 5.50
N ALA A 60 -5.37 -0.48 6.22
CA ALA A 60 -5.42 -1.25 7.46
C ALA A 60 -6.30 -0.58 8.52
N GLY A 61 -6.18 0.74 8.70
CA GLY A 61 -7.03 1.52 9.59
C GLY A 61 -8.49 1.51 9.17
N GLN A 62 -8.78 1.66 7.88
CA GLN A 62 -10.15 1.60 7.35
C GLN A 62 -10.82 0.24 7.61
N ARG A 63 -10.11 -0.86 7.39
CA ARG A 63 -10.61 -2.21 7.69
C ARG A 63 -10.98 -2.38 9.16
N LEU A 64 -10.14 -1.92 10.07
CA LEU A 64 -10.40 -2.01 11.51
C LEU A 64 -11.63 -1.19 11.91
N LEU A 65 -11.78 0.02 11.35
CA LEU A 65 -12.97 0.85 11.59
C LEU A 65 -14.25 0.19 11.06
N GLN A 66 -14.19 -0.45 9.89
CA GLN A 66 -15.32 -1.19 9.33
C GLN A 66 -15.71 -2.39 10.21
N GLN A 67 -14.72 -3.11 10.76
CA GLN A 67 -14.96 -4.24 11.66
C GLN A 67 -15.54 -3.82 13.01
N ALA A 68 -15.16 -2.66 13.53
CA ALA A 68 -15.67 -2.15 14.81
C ALA A 68 -17.11 -1.61 14.73
N GLN A 69 -17.65 -1.40 13.53
CA GLN A 69 -19.00 -0.86 13.28
C GLN A 69 -20.05 -1.94 12.98
N GLY A 70 -19.64 -3.22 12.94
CA GLY A 70 -20.53 -4.38 12.79
C GLY A 70 -20.65 -5.15 14.10
#